data_AF-A0A978SK03-F1
#
_entry.id   AF-A0A978SK03-F1
#
_cell.length_a   1.000
_cell.length_b   1.000
_cell.length_c   1.000
_cell.angle_alpha   90.00
_cell.angle_beta   90.00
_cell.angle_gamma   90.00
#
_symmetry.space_group_name_H-M   'P 1'
#
loop_
_entity.id
_entity.type
_entity.pdbx_description
1 polymer ?
#
loop_
_entity_poly.entity_id
_entity_poly.type
_entity_poly.pdbx_seq_one_letter_code
_entity_poly.pdbx_strand_id
1 'polypeptide(L)'
;MLNLLKKLRGGALVGIGYMLSPLSWWNDLFFNLPIALVFGYAIGWINSTWFLPGTIIGYWLSNVLGILMMQFGAMDMFLTDEKRNIKRDVLIGLGGSTLYTLVISLLVYFHILQVPDFLSNLHF
;
A
#
# COMPACT_ATOMS: atom_id res chain seq x y z
N MET A 1 14.25 -5.45 29.61
CA MET A 1 12.98 -4.70 29.56
C MET A 1 12.90 -3.73 28.37
N LEU A 2 13.93 -2.89 28.11
CA LEU A 2 13.96 -1.95 26.98
C LEU A 2 13.75 -2.59 25.58
N ASN A 3 14.28 -3.78 25.32
CA ASN A 3 14.17 -4.44 24.01
C ASN A 3 12.74 -4.95 23.69
N LEU A 4 11.97 -5.37 24.70
CA LEU A 4 10.60 -5.86 24.47
C LEU A 4 9.66 -4.70 24.16
N LEU A 5 9.80 -3.58 24.88
CA LEU A 5 9.06 -2.33 24.64
C LEU A 5 9.38 -1.74 23.26
N LYS A 6 10.66 -1.74 22.85
CA LYS A 6 11.04 -1.31 21.49
C LYS A 6 10.43 -2.20 20.41
N LYS A 7 10.45 -3.52 20.60
CA LYS A 7 9.88 -4.48 19.65
C LYS A 7 8.35 -4.38 19.55
N LEU A 8 7.67 -4.17 20.68
CA LEU A 8 6.22 -3.92 20.73
C LEU A 8 5.85 -2.58 20.09
N ARG A 9 6.61 -1.51 20.37
CA ARG A 9 6.43 -0.20 19.75
C ARG A 9 6.62 -0.27 18.24
N GLY A 10 7.69 -0.93 17.79
CA GLY A 10 7.96 -1.13 16.37
C GLY A 10 6.87 -1.95 15.68
N GLY A 11 6.36 -3.01 16.33
CA GLY A 11 5.24 -3.81 15.83
C GLY A 11 3.94 -3.01 15.70
N ALA A 12 3.63 -2.19 16.71
CA ALA A 12 2.49 -1.28 16.66
C ALA A 12 2.64 -0.23 15.54
N LEU A 13 3.83 0.36 15.38
CA LEU A 13 4.13 1.31 14.30
C LEU A 13 3.99 0.69 12.91
N VAL A 14 4.45 -0.56 12.73
CA VAL A 14 4.25 -1.30 11.46
C VAL A 14 2.78 -1.60 11.23
N GLY A 15 2.05 -2.06 12.24
CA GLY A 15 0.62 -2.37 12.12
C GLY A 15 -0.22 -1.13 11.80
N ILE A 16 -0.03 -0.04 12.55
CA ILE A 16 -0.71 1.24 12.33
C ILE A 16 -0.30 1.83 10.98
N GLY A 17 0.99 1.77 10.65
CA GLY A 17 1.49 2.22 9.36
C GLY A 17 0.87 1.45 8.19
N TYR A 18 0.74 0.13 8.31
CA TYR A 18 0.09 -0.70 7.30
C TYR A 18 -1.39 -0.31 7.10
N MET A 19 -2.10 -0.03 8.19
CA MET A 19 -3.50 0.44 8.19
C MET A 19 -3.70 1.87 7.66
N LEU A 20 -2.63 2.66 7.51
CA LEU A 20 -2.66 3.99 6.90
C LEU A 20 -2.05 3.99 5.49
N SER A 21 -1.36 2.91 5.11
CA SER A 21 -0.64 2.84 3.84
C SER A 21 -1.53 2.41 2.68
N PRO A 22 -1.15 2.71 1.43
CA PRO A 22 -1.94 2.30 0.26
C PRO A 22 -1.86 0.78 -0.02
N LEU A 23 -1.11 0.00 0.78
CA LEU A 23 -0.94 -1.44 0.60
C LEU A 23 -2.18 -2.26 0.99
N SER A 24 -3.13 -1.67 1.72
CA SER A 24 -4.40 -2.32 2.08
C SER A 24 -5.60 -1.45 1.66
N TRP A 25 -6.20 -1.79 0.53
CA TRP A 25 -7.31 -1.04 -0.08
C TRP A 25 -8.55 -0.91 0.83
N TRP A 26 -8.80 -1.89 1.70
CA TRP A 26 -9.94 -1.84 2.62
C TRP A 26 -9.72 -0.80 3.74
N ASN A 27 -8.46 -0.55 4.14
CA ASN A 27 -8.14 0.43 5.17
C ASN A 27 -8.55 1.83 4.74
N ASP A 28 -8.52 2.06 3.42
CA ASP A 28 -8.55 3.39 2.84
C ASP A 28 -9.92 4.03 3.08
N LEU A 29 -10.97 3.20 3.03
CA LEU A 29 -12.34 3.57 3.37
C LEU A 29 -12.54 3.95 4.84
N PHE A 30 -11.82 3.30 5.76
CA PHE A 30 -12.03 3.43 7.21
C PHE A 30 -11.06 4.40 7.89
N PHE A 31 -9.88 4.62 7.31
CA PHE A 31 -8.83 5.44 7.91
C PHE A 31 -8.49 6.65 7.03
N ASN A 32 -8.00 6.40 5.81
CA ASN A 32 -7.46 7.46 4.98
C ASN A 32 -8.52 8.44 4.49
N LEU A 33 -9.68 7.98 4.03
CA LEU A 33 -10.77 8.86 3.59
C LEU A 33 -11.35 9.70 4.74
N PRO A 34 -11.67 9.14 5.93
CA PRO A 34 -12.08 9.95 7.07
C PRO A 34 -11.04 11.00 7.49
N ILE A 35 -9.75 10.63 7.56
CA ILE A 35 -8.67 11.57 7.89
C ILE A 35 -8.57 12.67 6.82
N ALA A 36 -8.63 12.30 5.55
CA ALA A 36 -8.61 13.22 4.42
C ALA A 36 -9.76 14.22 4.46
N LEU A 37 -10.98 13.75 4.75
CA LEU A 37 -12.17 14.60 4.84
C LEU A 37 -12.10 15.56 6.04
N VAL A 38 -11.64 15.09 7.19
CA VAL A 38 -11.43 15.96 8.37
C VAL A 38 -10.40 17.04 8.05
N PHE A 39 -9.30 16.67 7.39
CA PHE A 39 -8.26 17.60 6.98
C PHE A 39 -8.76 18.60 5.92
N GLY A 40 -9.49 18.13 4.92
CA GLY A 40 -10.14 18.96 3.91
C GLY A 40 -11.16 19.92 4.52
N TYR A 41 -11.94 19.47 5.51
CA TYR A 41 -12.90 20.31 6.24
C TYR A 41 -12.21 21.40 7.06
N ALA A 42 -11.10 21.07 7.73
CA ALA A 42 -10.29 22.04 8.47
C ALA A 42 -9.71 23.13 7.57
N ILE A 43 -9.23 22.77 6.36
CA ILE A 43 -8.77 23.74 5.36
C ILE A 43 -9.95 24.53 4.76
N GLY A 44 -11.08 23.85 4.56
CA GLY A 44 -12.31 24.44 4.02
C GLY A 44 -12.88 25.57 4.89
N TRP A 45 -12.63 25.56 6.21
CA TRP A 45 -12.97 26.66 7.10
C TRP A 45 -12.22 27.96 6.80
N ILE A 46 -11.02 27.89 6.24
CA ILE A 46 -10.28 29.09 5.80
C ILE A 46 -10.85 29.58 4.47
N ASN A 47 -11.11 28.65 3.54
CA ASN A 47 -11.74 28.96 2.27
C ASN A 47 -12.40 27.70 1.68
N SER A 48 -13.71 27.79 1.41
CA SER A 48 -14.51 26.67 0.90
C SER A 48 -14.01 26.08 -0.42
N THR A 49 -13.29 26.85 -1.26
CA THR A 49 -12.73 26.34 -2.52
C THR A 49 -11.53 25.41 -2.30
N TRP A 50 -10.89 25.48 -1.13
CA TRP A 50 -9.74 24.66 -0.77
C TRP A 50 -10.12 23.33 -0.12
N PHE A 51 -11.41 23.05 0.09
CA PHE A 51 -11.88 21.77 0.63
C PHE A 51 -11.40 20.57 -0.19
N LEU A 52 -11.60 20.61 -1.52
CA LEU A 52 -11.25 19.50 -2.41
C LEU A 52 -9.71 19.34 -2.53
N PRO A 53 -8.92 20.40 -2.80
CA PRO A 53 -7.46 20.30 -2.76
C PRO A 53 -6.94 19.84 -1.39
N GLY A 54 -7.52 20.35 -0.30
CA GLY A 54 -7.18 19.97 1.07
C GLY A 54 -7.43 18.48 1.33
N THR A 55 -8.57 17.95 0.91
CA THR A 55 -8.90 16.53 1.04
C THR A 55 -7.88 15.65 0.30
N ILE A 56 -7.51 16.03 -0.93
CA ILE A 56 -6.51 15.31 -1.73
C ILE A 56 -5.14 15.33 -1.05
N ILE A 57 -4.72 16.49 -0.54
CA ILE A 57 -3.45 16.62 0.20
C ILE A 57 -3.48 15.82 1.50
N GLY A 58 -4.60 15.84 2.23
CA GLY A 58 -4.78 15.06 3.45
C GLY A 58 -4.71 13.56 3.22
N TYR A 59 -5.35 13.08 2.15
CA TYR A 59 -5.27 11.69 1.71
C TYR A 59 -3.85 11.27 1.31
N TRP A 60 -3.14 12.14 0.60
CA TRP A 60 -1.74 11.90 0.26
C TRP A 60 -0.86 11.86 1.51
N LEU A 61 -1.05 12.79 2.44
CA LEU A 61 -0.31 12.85 3.71
C LEU A 61 -0.56 11.62 4.58
N SER A 62 -1.81 11.13 4.68
CA SER A 62 -2.11 9.92 5.47
C SER A 62 -1.37 8.70 4.92
N ASN A 63 -1.35 8.55 3.59
CA ASN A 63 -0.61 7.49 2.91
C ASN A 63 0.91 7.60 3.13
N VAL A 64 1.48 8.80 3.01
CA VAL A 64 2.91 9.05 3.27
C VAL A 64 3.25 8.74 4.73
N LEU A 65 2.41 9.18 5.67
CA LEU A 65 2.56 8.85 7.09
C LEU A 65 2.51 7.35 7.34
N GLY A 66 1.60 6.62 6.69
CA GLY A 66 1.53 5.16 6.78
C GLY A 66 2.84 4.48 6.35
N ILE A 67 3.41 4.91 5.22
CA ILE A 67 4.70 4.40 4.73
C ILE A 67 5.84 4.73 5.71
N LEU A 68 5.91 5.96 6.22
CA LEU A 68 6.94 6.37 7.17
C LEU A 68 6.82 5.62 8.51
N MET A 69 5.60 5.44 9.02
CA MET A 69 5.34 4.65 10.23
C MET A 69 5.78 3.21 10.08
N MET A 70 5.52 2.59 8.92
CA MET A 70 6.04 1.25 8.63
C MET A 70 7.56 1.22 8.57
N GLN A 71 8.20 2.20 7.93
CA GLN A 71 9.67 2.25 7.84
C GLN A 71 10.32 2.41 9.21
N PHE A 72 9.82 3.33 10.03
CA PHE A 72 10.34 3.54 11.38
C PHE A 72 10.03 2.37 12.32
N GLY A 73 8.82 1.80 12.24
CA GLY A 73 8.44 0.63 13.00
C GLY A 73 9.27 -0.60 12.64
N ALA A 74 9.52 -0.81 11.35
CA ALA A 74 10.40 -1.88 10.87
C ALA A 74 11.83 -1.64 11.37
N MET A 75 12.38 -0.44 11.25
CA MET A 75 13.72 -0.13 11.75
C MET A 75 13.85 -0.37 13.27
N ASP A 76 12.83 -0.02 14.06
CA ASP A 76 12.78 -0.28 15.50
C ASP A 76 12.69 -1.77 15.87
N MET A 77 11.98 -2.58 15.05
CA MET A 77 11.89 -4.04 15.22
C MET A 77 13.13 -4.77 14.73
N PHE A 78 13.76 -4.27 13.66
CA PHE A 78 14.82 -4.93 12.90
C PHE A 78 16.21 -4.34 13.13
N LEU A 79 16.42 -3.56 14.20
CA LEU A 79 17.75 -3.22 14.76
C LEU A 79 18.52 -4.45 15.30
N THR A 80 18.21 -5.64 14.78
CA THR A 80 19.06 -6.83 14.82
C THR A 80 18.93 -7.49 13.44
N ASP A 81 19.84 -7.15 12.54
CA ASP A 81 20.21 -7.95 11.36
C ASP A 81 19.13 -8.35 10.32
N GLU A 82 18.24 -7.46 9.89
CA GLU A 82 17.63 -7.62 8.56
C GLU A 82 18.13 -6.54 7.61
N LYS A 83 19.33 -6.80 7.08
CA LYS A 83 19.64 -6.47 5.68
C LYS A 83 18.40 -6.84 4.89
N ARG A 84 17.62 -5.83 4.47
CA ARG A 84 16.59 -5.94 3.44
C ARG A 84 17.13 -6.90 2.39
N ASN A 85 16.65 -8.14 2.41
CA ASN A 85 17.30 -9.20 1.63
C ASN A 85 16.80 -9.00 0.21
N ILE A 86 17.40 -8.05 -0.49
CA ILE A 86 17.02 -7.62 -1.84
C ILE A 86 16.86 -8.85 -2.73
N LYS A 87 17.66 -9.91 -2.50
CA LYS A 87 17.52 -11.20 -3.18
C LYS A 87 16.18 -11.89 -2.92
N ARG A 88 15.69 -11.89 -1.68
CA ARG A 88 14.37 -12.44 -1.31
C ARG A 88 13.24 -11.59 -1.89
N ASP A 89 13.31 -10.26 -1.80
CA ASP A 89 12.29 -9.37 -2.37
C ASP A 89 12.22 -9.51 -3.90
N VAL A 90 13.38 -9.61 -4.56
CA VAL A 90 13.49 -9.86 -5.99
C VAL A 90 13.00 -11.26 -6.35
N LEU A 91 13.31 -12.30 -5.56
CA LEU A 91 12.85 -13.67 -5.80
C LEU A 91 11.33 -13.80 -5.62
N ILE A 92 10.76 -13.14 -4.61
CA ILE A 92 9.30 -13.12 -4.39
C ILE A 92 8.62 -12.30 -5.48
N GLY A 93 9.18 -11.15 -5.88
CA GLY A 93 8.66 -10.31 -6.96
C GLY A 93 8.69 -11.02 -8.31
N LEU A 94 9.83 -11.59 -8.68
CA LEU A 94 10.00 -12.36 -9.93
C LEU A 94 9.22 -13.67 -9.91
N GLY A 95 9.25 -14.41 -8.81
CA GLY A 95 8.51 -15.65 -8.66
C GLY A 95 7.00 -15.41 -8.72
N GLY A 96 6.52 -14.38 -8.03
CA GLY A 96 5.12 -13.97 -8.03
C GLY A 96 4.65 -13.49 -9.40
N SER A 97 5.43 -12.65 -10.10
CA SER A 97 5.06 -12.16 -11.44
C SER A 97 5.10 -13.26 -12.49
N THR A 98 6.07 -14.17 -12.42
CA THR A 98 6.17 -15.34 -13.31
C THR A 98 5.00 -16.29 -13.08
N LEU A 99 4.69 -16.61 -11.81
CA LEU A 99 3.58 -17.48 -11.46
C LEU A 99 2.24 -16.87 -11.90
N TYR A 100 2.02 -15.59 -11.64
CA TYR A 100 0.82 -14.89 -12.08
C TYR A 100 0.68 -14.94 -13.61
N THR A 101 1.75 -14.68 -14.34
CA THR A 101 1.75 -14.72 -15.81
C THR A 101 1.43 -16.12 -16.31
N LEU A 102 2.05 -17.17 -15.76
CA LEU A 102 1.76 -18.55 -16.11
C LEU A 102 0.30 -18.92 -15.85
N VAL A 103 -0.26 -18.52 -14.71
CA VAL A 103 -1.65 -18.78 -14.35
C VAL A 103 -2.59 -18.10 -15.35
N ILE A 104 -2.38 -16.81 -15.65
CA ILE A 104 -3.21 -16.07 -16.62
C ILE A 104 -3.08 -16.68 -18.02
N SER A 105 -1.86 -17.00 -18.47
CA SER A 105 -1.64 -17.64 -19.77
C SER A 105 -2.32 -19.01 -19.87
N LEU A 106 -2.29 -19.82 -18.81
CA LEU A 106 -3.02 -21.10 -18.77
C LEU A 106 -4.53 -20.90 -18.79
N LEU A 107 -5.06 -19.93 -18.03
CA LEU A 107 -6.49 -19.61 -18.02
C LEU A 107 -6.99 -19.16 -19.40
N VAL A 108 -6.18 -18.39 -20.12
CA VAL A 108 -6.45 -18.00 -21.51
C VAL A 108 -6.35 -19.22 -22.44
N TYR A 109 -5.31 -20.05 -22.31
CA TYR A 109 -5.11 -21.25 -23.15
C TYR A 109 -6.27 -22.25 -23.00
N PHE A 110 -6.74 -22.50 -21.78
CA PHE A 110 -7.89 -23.37 -21.51
C PHE A 110 -9.24 -22.71 -21.80
N HIS A 111 -9.27 -21.48 -22.35
CA HIS A 111 -10.47 -20.72 -22.67
C HIS A 111 -11.40 -20.50 -21.46
N ILE A 112 -10.86 -20.59 -20.24
CA ILE A 112 -11.57 -20.27 -19.00
C ILE A 112 -11.72 -18.74 -18.90
N LEU A 113 -10.68 -18.01 -19.34
CA LEU A 113 -10.71 -16.57 -19.52
C LEU A 113 -10.98 -16.25 -20.99
N GLN A 114 -12.13 -15.63 -21.28
CA GLN A 114 -12.40 -15.10 -22.61
C GLN A 114 -11.62 -13.80 -22.81
N VAL A 115 -10.77 -13.78 -23.84
CA VAL A 115 -10.05 -12.56 -24.23
C VAL A 115 -11.03 -11.70 -25.04
N PRO A 116 -11.17 -10.39 -24.75
CA PRO A 116 -12.04 -9.51 -25.51
C PRO A 116 -11.74 -9.52 -27.01
N ASP A 117 -12.78 -9.47 -27.84
CA ASP A 117 -12.67 -9.59 -29.31
C ASP A 117 -11.77 -8.51 -29.96
N PHE A 118 -11.59 -7.37 -29.29
CA PHE A 118 -10.71 -6.31 -29.79
C PHE A 118 -9.21 -6.66 -29.66
N LEU A 119 -8.83 -7.60 -28.79
CA LEU A 119 -7.45 -8.10 -28.66
C LEU A 119 -7.19 -9.31 -29.56
N SER A 120 -8.21 -10.12 -29.86
CA SER A 120 -8.08 -11.28 -30.75
C SER A 120 -8.07 -10.90 -32.23
N ASN A 121 -8.65 -9.75 -32.59
CA ASN A 121 -8.68 -9.23 -33.97
C ASN A 121 -7.49 -8.30 -34.34
N LEU A 122 -6.44 -8.24 -33.52
CA LEU A 122 -5.17 -7.62 -33.93
C LEU A 122 -4.45 -8.52 -34.94
N HIS A 123 -4.88 -8.42 -36.20
CA HIS A 123 -4.05 -8.81 -37.34
C HIS A 123 -2.86 -7.83 -37.41
N PHE A 124 -1.69 -8.27 -36.94
CA PHE A 124 -0.41 -7.69 -37.35
C PHE A 124 -0.03 -8.20 -38.74
#